data_AF-A0A537EAR0-F1
#
_entry.id   AF-A0A537EAR0-F1
#
_cell.length_a   1.000
_cell.length_b   1.000
_cell.length_c   1.000
_cell.angle_alpha   90.00
_cell.angle_beta   90.00
_cell.angle_gamma   90.00
#
_symmetry.space_group_name_H-M   'P 1'
#
loop_
_entity.id
_entity.type
_entity.pdbx_description
1 polymer ?
#
loop_
_entity_poly.entity_id
_entity_poly.type
_entity_poly.pdbx_seq_one_letter_code
_entity_poly.pdbx_strand_id
1 'polypeptide(L)'
;MAYRTLVNTGQLEKHLSSWRLFDCRHDLGKPQLGEQQYREAHIPGALFAHLDRDLSAPKTGANGRHPLPDRGAFIAWLGQQGLKPGDQVVCYDGGSGA
;
A
#
# COMPACT_ATOMS: atom_id res chain seq x y z
N MET A 1 17.27 -13.67 -3.85
CA MET A 1 16.29 -13.18 -4.83
C MET A 1 16.54 -11.70 -5.06
N ALA A 2 16.53 -11.22 -6.30
CA ALA A 2 16.67 -9.81 -6.61
C ALA A 2 15.26 -9.21 -6.79
N TYR A 3 14.73 -8.56 -5.75
CA TYR A 3 13.51 -7.78 -5.88
C TYR A 3 13.82 -6.53 -6.70
N ARG A 4 13.07 -6.32 -7.80
CA ARG A 4 13.21 -5.10 -8.60
C ARG A 4 12.31 -4.02 -8.00
N THR A 5 12.90 -2.87 -7.70
CA THR A 5 12.21 -1.76 -7.02
C THR A 5 11.13 -1.13 -7.90
N LEU A 6 11.23 -1.25 -9.23
CA LEU A 6 10.26 -0.70 -10.19
C LEU A 6 9.76 -1.79 -11.13
N VAL A 7 8.44 -1.80 -11.31
CA VAL A 7 7.67 -2.72 -12.15
C VAL A 7 6.89 -1.87 -13.14
N ASN A 8 7.02 -2.13 -14.45
CA ASN A 8 6.17 -1.48 -15.44
C ASN A 8 4.84 -2.21 -15.62
N THR A 9 3.87 -1.56 -16.24
CA THR A 9 2.50 -2.09 -16.44
C THR A 9 2.48 -3.41 -17.20
N GLY A 10 3.31 -3.57 -18.24
CA GLY A 10 3.40 -4.82 -19.00
C GLY A 10 4.04 -5.99 -18.23
N GLN A 11 4.84 -5.71 -17.21
CA GLN A 11 5.31 -6.73 -16.25
C GLN A 11 4.21 -7.06 -15.25
N LEU A 12 3.50 -6.06 -14.73
CA LEU A 12 2.44 -6.25 -13.76
C LEU A 12 1.27 -7.07 -14.33
N GLU A 13 0.84 -6.77 -15.56
CA GLU A 13 -0.25 -7.47 -16.25
C GLU A 13 -0.03 -8.99 -16.29
N LYS A 14 1.21 -9.42 -16.50
CA LYS A 14 1.59 -10.84 -16.56
C LYS A 14 1.53 -11.56 -15.20
N HIS A 15 1.39 -10.83 -14.10
CA HIS A 15 1.49 -11.36 -12.73
C HIS A 15 0.31 -10.95 -11.84
N LEU A 16 -0.80 -10.45 -12.40
CA LEU A 16 -1.97 -9.99 -11.62
C LEU A 16 -2.54 -11.05 -10.67
N SER A 17 -2.39 -12.34 -10.99
CA SER A 17 -2.86 -13.45 -10.16
C SER A 17 -1.84 -13.98 -9.15
N SER A 18 -0.57 -13.57 -9.24
CA SER A 18 0.53 -14.14 -8.44
C SER A 18 1.23 -13.13 -7.54
N TRP A 19 1.07 -11.83 -7.78
CA TRP A 19 1.64 -10.77 -6.96
C TRP A 19 0.61 -10.16 -6.02
N ARG A 20 1.09 -9.53 -4.94
CA ARG A 20 0.25 -8.83 -3.97
C ARG A 20 0.32 -7.34 -4.24
N LEU A 21 -0.81 -6.79 -4.68
CA LEU A 21 -0.92 -5.39 -5.05
C LEU A 21 -1.49 -4.59 -3.88
N PHE A 22 -0.86 -3.47 -3.57
CA PHE A 22 -1.40 -2.48 -2.65
C PHE A 22 -1.64 -1.15 -3.38
N ASP A 23 -2.88 -0.67 -3.27
CA ASP A 23 -3.26 0.68 -3.65
C ASP A 23 -3.00 1.61 -2.46
N CYS A 24 -1.99 2.47 -2.61
CA CYS A 24 -1.53 3.41 -1.60
C CYS A 24 -1.97 4.85 -1.91
N ARG A 25 -3.01 5.05 -2.74
CA ARG A 25 -3.52 6.39 -3.06
C ARG A 25 -3.86 7.17 -1.78
N HIS A 26 -3.34 8.38 -1.69
CA HIS A 26 -3.60 9.30 -0.59
C HIS A 26 -3.60 10.75 -1.07
N ASP A 27 -4.44 11.58 -0.44
CA ASP A 27 -4.48 13.02 -0.65
C ASP A 27 -4.36 13.72 0.70
N LEU A 28 -3.40 14.66 0.80
CA LEU A 28 -3.08 15.35 2.05
C LEU A 28 -4.21 16.25 2.56
N GLY A 29 -5.04 16.80 1.67
CA GLY A 29 -6.17 17.65 2.00
C GLY A 29 -7.48 16.88 2.19
N LYS A 30 -7.57 15.68 1.61
CA LYS A 30 -8.75 14.82 1.61
C LYS A 30 -8.35 13.36 1.88
N PRO A 31 -8.03 12.97 3.12
CA PRO A 31 -7.52 11.62 3.43
C PRO A 31 -8.41 10.47 2.95
N GLN A 32 -9.73 10.70 2.88
CA GLN A 32 -10.70 9.70 2.42
C GLN A 32 -10.74 9.52 0.90
N LEU A 33 -10.14 10.43 0.13
CA LEU A 33 -10.22 10.43 -1.33
C LEU A 33 -9.61 9.17 -1.94
N GLY A 34 -8.47 8.71 -1.42
CA GLY A 34 -7.83 7.49 -1.91
C GLY A 34 -8.74 6.26 -1.77
N GLU A 35 -9.40 6.10 -0.63
CA GLU A 35 -10.31 4.97 -0.38
C GLU A 35 -11.56 5.05 -1.26
N GLN A 36 -12.08 6.27 -1.49
CA GLN A 36 -13.21 6.50 -2.39
C GLN A 36 -12.84 6.11 -3.83
N GLN A 37 -11.68 6.57 -4.32
CA GLN A 37 -11.20 6.26 -5.66
C GLN A 37 -10.88 4.76 -5.83
N TYR A 38 -10.36 4.10 -4.80
CA TYR A 38 -10.19 2.65 -4.79
C TYR A 38 -11.52 1.92 -4.96
N ARG A 39 -12.56 2.32 -4.22
CA ARG A 39 -13.89 1.72 -4.35
C ARG A 39 -14.53 1.96 -5.72
N GLU A 40 -14.24 3.09 -6.35
CA GLU A 40 -14.70 3.42 -7.70
C GLU A 40 -13.99 2.55 -8.76
N ALA A 41 -12.66 2.49 -8.72
CA ALA A 41 -11.85 1.65 -9.60
C ALA A 41 -10.46 1.38 -9.04
N HIS A 42 -10.00 0.14 -9.14
CA HIS A 42 -8.66 -0.30 -8.76
C HIS A 42 -8.21 -1.47 -9.62
N ILE A 43 -6.92 -1.80 -9.56
CA ILE A 43 -6.39 -2.97 -10.27
C ILE A 43 -6.99 -4.24 -9.63
N PRO A 44 -7.51 -5.21 -10.42
CA PRO A 44 -8.10 -6.43 -9.87
C PRO A 44 -7.20 -7.14 -8.86
N GLY A 45 -7.74 -7.45 -7.69
CA GLY A 45 -7.03 -8.13 -6.60
C GLY A 45 -6.12 -7.23 -5.75
N ALA A 46 -6.02 -5.93 -6.05
CA ALA A 46 -5.34 -4.99 -5.19
C ALA A 46 -6.06 -4.82 -3.85
N LEU A 47 -5.29 -4.57 -2.79
CA LEU A 47 -5.78 -4.24 -1.46
C LEU A 47 -5.53 -2.75 -1.20
N PHE A 48 -6.44 -2.07 -0.51
CA PHE A 48 -6.23 -0.67 -0.16
C PHE A 48 -5.40 -0.55 1.12
N ALA A 49 -4.35 0.29 1.08
CA ALA A 49 -3.50 0.61 2.22
C ALA A 49 -3.60 2.10 2.54
N HIS A 50 -4.36 2.44 3.58
CA HIS A 50 -4.60 3.83 3.96
C HIS A 50 -3.38 4.41 4.69
N LEU A 51 -2.84 5.54 4.21
CA LEU A 51 -1.62 6.14 4.76
C LEU A 51 -1.70 6.39 6.28
N ASP A 52 -2.74 7.08 6.75
CA ASP A 52 -2.86 7.39 8.19
C ASP A 52 -3.23 6.18 9.08
N ARG A 53 -4.06 5.25 8.59
CA ARG A 53 -4.64 4.18 9.41
C ARG A 53 -3.77 2.92 9.45
N ASP A 54 -3.22 2.56 8.29
CA ASP A 54 -2.59 1.25 8.08
C ASP A 54 -1.06 1.37 8.01
N LEU A 55 -0.57 2.46 7.40
CA LEU A 55 0.86 2.67 7.13
C LEU A 55 1.54 3.64 8.09
N SER A 56 0.81 4.19 9.07
CA SER A 56 1.33 5.17 10.03
C SER A 56 0.94 4.82 11.47
N ALA A 57 1.79 5.21 12.42
CA ALA A 57 1.45 5.26 13.83
C ALA A 57 0.67 6.54 14.20
N PRO A 58 0.02 6.56 15.38
CA PRO A 58 -0.57 7.77 15.94
C PRO A 58 0.44 8.92 16.06
N LYS A 59 -0.02 10.13 15.74
CA LYS A 59 0.77 11.36 15.85
C LYS A 59 0.86 11.75 17.32
N THR A 60 2.08 12.02 17.80
CA THR A 60 2.33 12.52 19.16
C THR A 60 2.63 14.01 19.19
N GLY A 61 2.70 14.65 18.02
CA GLY A 61 3.17 16.03 17.86
C GLY A 61 4.69 16.16 17.75
N ALA A 62 5.45 15.10 18.01
CA ALA A 62 6.92 15.10 17.97
C ALA A 62 7.52 14.09 16.96
N ASN A 63 6.68 13.28 16.30
CA ASN A 63 7.10 12.14 15.48
C ASN A 63 6.81 12.29 13.97
N GLY A 64 6.62 13.54 13.50
CA GLY A 64 6.32 13.84 12.09
C GLY A 64 4.84 13.71 11.72
N ARG A 65 4.52 13.90 10.43
CA ARG A 65 3.12 13.93 9.94
C ARG A 65 2.54 12.54 9.66
N HIS A 66 3.38 11.54 9.36
CA HIS A 66 3.02 10.14 9.13
C HIS A 66 4.11 9.26 9.77
N PRO A 67 4.09 9.10 11.10
CA PRO A 67 5.12 8.36 11.83
C PRO A 67 5.11 6.88 11.44
N LEU A 68 6.27 6.21 11.43
CA LEU A 68 6.30 4.77 11.15
C LEU A 68 5.48 3.98 12.19
N PRO A 69 4.73 2.94 11.77
CA PRO A 69 4.00 2.07 12.67
C PRO A 69 4.95 1.23 13.53
N ASP A 70 4.44 0.74 14.66
CA ASP A 70 5.13 -0.34 15.37
C ASP A 70 5.32 -1.54 14.43
N ARG A 71 6.51 -2.14 14.48
CA ARG A 71 6.86 -3.24 13.58
C ARG A 71 5.93 -4.44 13.76
N GLY A 72 5.60 -4.79 14.99
CA GLY A 72 4.72 -5.92 15.29
C GLY A 72 3.30 -5.68 14.79
N ALA A 73 2.77 -4.48 15.03
CA ALA A 73 1.47 -4.05 14.51
C ALA A 73 1.42 -4.08 12.97
N PHE A 74 2.46 -3.57 12.31
CA PHE A 74 2.54 -3.56 10.84
C PHE A 74 2.61 -4.97 10.26
N ILE A 75 3.42 -5.86 10.84
CA ILE A 75 3.49 -7.27 10.43
C ILE A 75 2.14 -7.97 10.62
N ALA A 76 1.47 -7.73 11.75
CA ALA A 76 0.15 -8.30 12.01
C ALA A 76 -0.88 -7.83 10.98
N TRP A 77 -0.87 -6.54 10.63
CA TRP A 77 -1.72 -5.99 9.59
C TRP A 77 -1.44 -6.63 8.22
N LEU A 78 -0.18 -6.74 7.80
CA LEU A 78 0.19 -7.42 6.54
C LEU A 78 -0.30 -8.88 6.52
N GLY A 79 -0.21 -9.58 7.65
CA GLY A 79 -0.72 -10.94 7.79
C GLY A 79 -2.25 -11.02 7.65
N GLN A 80 -3.00 -10.05 8.20
CA GLN A 80 -4.46 -9.94 8.03
C GLN A 80 -4.84 -9.63 6.57
N GLN A 81 -4.00 -8.90 5.86
CA GLN A 81 -4.12 -8.70 4.41
C GLN A 81 -3.77 -9.97 3.61
N GLY A 82 -3.32 -11.04 4.26
CA GLY A 82 -3.01 -12.33 3.64
C GLY A 82 -1.65 -12.37 2.96
N LEU A 83 -0.74 -11.44 3.28
CA LEU A 83 0.63 -11.44 2.78
C LEU A 83 1.45 -12.56 3.42
N LYS A 84 2.22 -13.28 2.62
CA LYS A 84 3.07 -14.40 3.06
C LYS A 84 4.54 -14.13 2.77
N PRO A 85 5.47 -14.76 3.52
CA PRO A 85 6.88 -14.77 3.15
C PRO A 85 7.08 -15.28 1.72
N GLY A 86 7.82 -14.52 0.91
CA GLY A 86 8.08 -14.86 -0.50
C GLY A 86 7.14 -14.21 -1.51
N ASP A 87 6.03 -13.62 -1.06
CA ASP A 87 5.15 -12.84 -1.94
C ASP A 87 5.91 -11.64 -2.53
N GLN A 88 5.76 -11.42 -3.84
CA GLN A 88 6.17 -10.18 -4.47
C GLN A 88 5.10 -9.12 -4.21
N VAL A 89 5.47 -8.09 -3.45
CA VAL A 89 4.61 -6.93 -3.19
C VAL A 89 4.85 -5.89 -4.27
N VAL A 90 3.76 -5.30 -4.78
CA VAL A 90 3.78 -4.15 -5.68
C VAL A 90 2.85 -3.09 -5.10
N CYS A 91 3.39 -1.91 -4.80
CA CYS A 91 2.61 -0.76 -4.37
C CYS A 91 2.42 0.19 -5.55
N TYR A 92 1.25 0.81 -5.66
CA TYR A 92 0.99 1.88 -6.61
C TYR A 92 0.18 2.99 -5.96
N ASP A 93 0.26 4.20 -6.51
CA ASP A 93 -0.60 5.32 -6.14
C ASP A 93 -1.19 5.97 -7.40
N GLY A 94 -1.89 7.10 -7.22
CA GLY A 94 -2.52 7.88 -8.28
C GLY A 94 -1.62 8.99 -8.83
N GLY A 95 -0.36 9.05 -8.41
CA GLY A 95 0.65 10.01 -8.79
C GLY A 95 1.95 9.32 -9.23
N SER A 96 3.08 9.96 -8.97
CA SER A 96 4.41 9.43 -9.35
C SER A 96 5.06 8.57 -8.25
N GLY A 97 4.31 8.01 -7.30
CA GLY A 97 4.88 7.32 -6.14
C GLY A 97 5.48 8.30 -5.12
N ALA A 98 4.63 8.88 -4.26
CA ALA A 98 5.06 9.80 -3.19
C ALA A 98 5.06 9.15 -1.80
#